data_AF-A0A2N5H3M7-F1
#
_entry.id   AF-A0A2N5H3M7-F1
#
_cell.length_a   1.000
_cell.length_b   1.000
_cell.length_c   1.000
_cell.angle_alpha   90.00
_cell.angle_beta   90.00
_cell.angle_gamma   90.00
#
_symmetry.space_group_name_H-M   'P 1'
#
loop_
_entity.id
_entity.type
_entity.pdbx_description
1 polymer ?
#
loop_
_entity_poly.entity_id
_entity_poly.type
_entity_poly.pdbx_seq_one_letter_code
_entity_poly.pdbx_strand_id
1 'polypeptide(L)'
;MKKVYGLMINSGTANEMLWDMGVWETEEAAKTFLEQEMSNVNGIWIEGLTVNDAIPGAAEDESDEMVICSLCGIVYNEADVNTDDYDEDVCIYCEPEYRKSIASL
;
A
#
# COMPACT_ATOMS: atom_id res chain seq x y z
N MET A 1 7.20 10.42 8.94
CA MET A 1 6.47 11.71 8.83
C MET A 1 7.38 12.68 8.10
N LYS A 2 6.85 13.36 7.08
CA LYS A 2 7.60 14.27 6.20
C LYS A 2 7.08 15.69 6.37
N LYS A 3 8.00 16.67 6.38
CA LYS A 3 7.65 18.08 6.32
C LYS A 3 7.45 18.48 4.86
N VAL A 4 6.32 19.10 4.57
CA VAL A 4 5.97 19.65 3.26
C VAL A 4 5.41 21.06 3.45
N TYR A 5 5.19 21.76 2.36
CA TYR A 5 4.68 23.13 2.34
C TYR A 5 3.41 23.16 1.49
N GLY A 6 2.36 23.80 2.00
CA GLY A 6 1.06 23.93 1.32
C GLY A 6 0.60 25.37 1.24
N LEU A 7 -0.37 25.63 0.36
CA LEU A 7 -1.04 26.91 0.24
C LEU A 7 -2.21 26.97 1.21
N MET A 8 -2.28 28.06 1.97
CA MET A 8 -3.28 28.29 3.02
C MET A 8 -4.15 29.49 2.66
N ILE A 9 -5.42 29.43 3.05
CA ILE A 9 -6.39 30.52 2.91
C ILE A 9 -7.16 30.68 4.22
N ASN A 10 -7.63 31.90 4.48
CA ASN A 10 -8.57 32.13 5.58
C ASN A 10 -10.01 31.92 5.07
N SER A 11 -10.69 30.88 5.55
CA SER A 11 -12.09 30.56 5.20
C SER A 11 -13.12 31.28 6.11
N GLY A 12 -12.70 32.34 6.79
CA GLY A 12 -13.51 33.16 7.69
C GLY A 12 -13.38 32.72 9.15
N THR A 13 -13.66 31.45 9.45
CA THR A 13 -13.61 30.90 10.82
C THR A 13 -12.35 30.09 11.12
N ALA A 14 -11.59 29.71 10.09
CA ALA A 14 -10.37 28.95 10.23
C ALA A 14 -9.40 29.24 9.07
N ASN A 15 -8.16 28.81 9.27
CA ASN A 15 -7.19 28.70 8.19
C ASN A 15 -7.32 27.30 7.60
N GLU A 16 -7.48 27.22 6.28
CA GLU A 16 -7.65 25.97 5.54
C GLU A 16 -6.57 25.84 4.49
N MET A 17 -6.18 24.59 4.24
CA MET A 17 -5.20 24.24 3.23
C MET A 17 -5.89 23.92 1.90
N LEU A 18 -5.36 24.44 0.80
CA LEU A 18 -5.85 24.19 -0.55
C LEU A 18 -5.30 22.87 -1.09
N TRP A 19 -5.87 21.75 -0.64
CA TRP A 19 -5.39 20.39 -0.98
C TRP A 19 -5.34 20.12 -2.49
N ASP A 20 -6.25 20.71 -3.25
CA ASP A 20 -6.33 20.55 -4.70
C ASP A 20 -5.13 21.18 -5.44
N MET A 21 -4.43 22.13 -4.82
CA MET A 21 -3.23 22.76 -5.40
C MET A 21 -1.97 21.92 -5.16
N GLY A 22 -2.04 20.92 -4.27
CA GLY A 22 -0.94 20.04 -3.93
C GLY A 22 -0.03 20.58 -2.81
N VAL A 23 1.09 19.90 -2.63
CA VAL A 23 2.12 20.20 -1.61
C VAL A 23 3.51 20.17 -2.25
N TRP A 24 4.42 20.95 -1.68
CA TRP A 24 5.81 21.05 -2.13
C TRP A 24 6.78 20.59 -1.06
N GLU A 25 7.92 20.02 -1.47
CA GLU A 25 8.96 19.58 -0.55
C GLU A 25 9.73 20.75 0.08
N THR A 26 9.74 21.90 -0.58
CA THR A 26 10.47 23.11 -0.17
C THR A 26 9.56 24.32 -0.19
N GLU A 27 9.77 25.26 0.73
CA GLU A 27 9.01 26.52 0.81
C GLU A 27 9.17 27.36 -0.46
N GLU A 28 10.37 27.37 -1.03
CA GLU A 28 10.73 28.13 -2.23
C GLU A 28 9.96 27.66 -3.46
N ALA A 29 9.72 26.36 -3.60
CA ALA A 29 8.93 25.81 -4.69
C ALA A 29 7.45 26.21 -4.57
N ALA A 30 6.88 26.16 -3.35
CA ALA A 30 5.52 26.65 -3.11
C ALA A 30 5.41 28.16 -3.39
N LYS A 31 6.43 28.93 -3.02
CA LYS A 31 6.51 30.38 -3.29
C LYS A 31 6.58 30.68 -4.78
N THR A 32 7.41 29.95 -5.50
CA THR A 32 7.53 30.10 -6.96
C THR A 32 6.18 29.84 -7.63
N PHE A 33 5.46 28.79 -7.22
CA PHE A 33 4.12 28.51 -7.73
C PHE A 33 3.14 29.65 -7.42
N LEU A 34 3.09 30.11 -6.16
CA LEU A 34 2.19 31.20 -5.75
C LEU A 34 2.45 32.48 -6.57
N GLU A 35 3.72 32.82 -6.79
CA GLU A 35 4.12 34.01 -7.54
C GLU A 35 3.90 33.89 -9.06
N GLN A 36 4.02 32.69 -9.64
CA GLN A 36 3.89 32.49 -11.09
C GLN A 36 2.43 32.23 -11.50
N GLU A 37 1.76 31.30 -10.83
CA GLU A 37 0.45 30.79 -11.22
C GLU A 37 -0.70 31.54 -10.54
N MET A 38 -0.45 32.15 -9.38
CA MET A 38 -1.47 32.79 -8.55
C MET A 38 -1.16 34.25 -8.20
N SER A 39 -0.34 34.93 -9.01
CA SER A 39 0.11 36.32 -8.79
C SER A 39 -1.01 37.34 -8.54
N ASN A 40 -2.20 37.10 -9.08
CA ASN A 40 -3.35 38.00 -8.94
C ASN A 40 -4.29 37.62 -7.78
N VAL A 41 -3.99 36.53 -7.06
CA VAL A 41 -4.83 36.03 -5.97
C VAL A 41 -4.26 36.51 -4.64
N ASN A 42 -5.09 37.21 -3.86
CA ASN A 42 -4.72 37.74 -2.56
C ASN A 42 -5.27 36.86 -1.44
N GLY A 43 -4.62 36.92 -0.27
CA GLY A 43 -5.09 36.22 0.94
C GLY A 43 -4.67 34.74 1.01
N ILE A 44 -3.75 34.32 0.14
CA ILE A 44 -3.09 33.01 0.21
C ILE A 44 -1.68 33.19 0.76
N TRP A 45 -1.26 32.29 1.65
CA TRP A 45 0.11 32.23 2.16
C TRP A 45 0.61 30.78 2.19
N ILE A 46 1.91 30.61 2.45
CA ILE A 46 2.54 29.29 2.52
C ILE A 46 2.73 28.91 3.98
N GLU A 47 2.42 27.66 4.31
CA GLU A 47 2.62 27.13 5.65
C GLU A 47 3.21 25.72 5.61
N GLY A 48 4.05 25.41 6.59
CA GLY A 48 4.67 24.09 6.75
C GLY A 48 3.69 23.10 7.38
N LEU A 49 3.53 21.95 6.75
CA LEU A 49 2.66 20.87 7.17
C LEU A 49 3.50 19.63 7.49
N THR A 50 3.08 18.87 8.49
CA THR A 50 3.64 17.54 8.74
C THR A 50 2.66 16.51 8.21
N VAL A 51 3.06 15.79 7.17
CA VAL A 51 2.27 14.70 6.59
C VAL A 51 2.88 13.37 7.00
N ASN A 52 2.06 12.32 7.04
CA ASN A 52 2.60 10.97 7.08
C ASN A 52 3.39 10.75 5.80
N ASP A 53 4.60 10.23 5.96
CA ASP A 53 5.37 9.85 4.78
C ASP A 53 4.63 8.68 4.13
N ALA A 54 4.67 8.58 2.80
CA ALA A 54 4.31 7.31 2.19
C ALA A 54 5.26 6.27 2.81
N ILE A 55 4.72 5.17 3.33
CA ILE A 55 5.54 4.11 3.92
C ILE A 55 6.57 3.72 2.84
N PRO A 56 7.88 3.99 3.03
CA PRO A 56 8.87 3.65 2.03
C PRO A 56 9.06 2.15 2.15
N GLY A 57 8.38 1.45 1.25
CA GLY A 57 8.34 0.02 1.20
C GLY A 57 7.10 -0.35 0.41
N ALA A 58 7.30 -0.97 -0.75
CA ALA A 58 6.45 -2.11 -1.04
C ALA A 58 6.30 -2.85 0.30
N ALA A 59 5.07 -3.21 0.69
CA ALA A 59 4.97 -4.35 1.59
C ALA A 59 5.96 -5.36 1.02
N GLU A 60 6.96 -5.78 1.80
CA GLU A 60 7.72 -6.94 1.37
C GLU A 60 6.63 -7.94 1.01
N ASP A 61 6.60 -8.32 -0.27
CA ASP A 61 5.87 -9.50 -0.67
C ASP A 61 6.62 -10.56 0.14
N GLU A 62 6.18 -10.80 1.38
CA GLU A 62 6.06 -12.14 1.91
C GLU A 62 5.13 -12.81 0.91
N SER A 63 5.63 -13.07 -0.30
CA SER A 63 5.03 -13.97 -1.23
C SER A 63 5.20 -15.29 -0.51
N ASP A 64 4.24 -15.59 0.37
CA ASP A 64 4.06 -16.90 0.96
C ASP A 64 4.29 -17.88 -0.18
N GLU A 65 5.25 -18.79 -0.04
CA GLU A 65 5.62 -19.67 -1.14
C GLU A 65 4.35 -20.42 -1.58
N MET A 66 3.92 -20.12 -2.80
CA MET A 66 2.67 -20.62 -3.33
C MET A 66 2.91 -21.99 -3.94
N VAL A 67 2.30 -23.03 -3.36
CA VAL A 67 2.49 -24.43 -3.75
C VAL A 67 1.28 -24.92 -4.56
N ILE A 68 1.55 -25.71 -5.60
CA ILE A 68 0.50 -26.29 -6.46
C ILE A 68 0.12 -27.66 -5.92
N CYS A 69 -1.16 -27.87 -5.62
CA CYS A 69 -1.65 -29.20 -5.27
C CYS A 69 -1.53 -30.15 -6.48
N SER A 70 -0.86 -31.28 -6.30
CA SER A 70 -0.64 -32.30 -7.33
C SER A 70 -1.94 -32.97 -7.81
N LEU A 71 -2.99 -32.95 -6.98
CA LEU A 71 -4.27 -33.61 -7.28
C LEU A 71 -5.27 -32.70 -8.01
N CYS A 72 -5.41 -31.45 -7.59
CA CYS A 72 -6.39 -30.52 -8.19
C CYS A 72 -5.78 -29.43 -9.07
N GLY A 73 -4.45 -29.25 -9.05
CA GLY A 73 -3.73 -28.25 -9.85
C GLY A 73 -3.97 -26.80 -9.42
N ILE A 74 -4.64 -26.57 -8.30
CA ILE A 74 -4.88 -25.23 -7.75
C ILE A 74 -3.67 -24.81 -6.92
N VAL A 75 -3.34 -23.52 -7.00
CA VAL A 75 -2.28 -22.88 -6.24
C VAL A 75 -2.82 -22.46 -4.86
N TYR A 76 -2.12 -22.85 -3.80
CA TYR A 76 -2.45 -22.52 -2.41
C TYR A 76 -1.24 -21.92 -1.71
N ASN A 77 -1.46 -21.29 -0.55
CA ASN A 77 -0.38 -21.00 0.38
C ASN A 77 0.23 -22.33 0.86
N GLU A 78 1.55 -22.38 1.07
CA GLU A 78 2.24 -23.55 1.62
C GLU A 78 1.57 -24.08 2.91
N ALA A 79 1.08 -23.20 3.78
CA ALA A 79 0.39 -23.57 5.02
C ALA A 79 -0.89 -24.41 4.81
N ASP A 80 -1.47 -24.38 3.60
CA ASP A 80 -2.66 -25.13 3.22
C ASP A 80 -2.34 -26.38 2.37
N VAL A 81 -1.05 -26.71 2.21
CA VAL A 81 -0.56 -27.85 1.44
C VAL A 81 0.33 -28.72 2.33
N ASN A 82 0.01 -30.01 2.39
CA ASN A 82 0.88 -30.98 3.02
C ASN A 82 2.01 -31.35 2.05
N THR A 83 3.23 -30.91 2.35
CA THR A 83 4.46 -31.15 1.58
C THR A 83 5.42 -32.12 2.29
N ASP A 84 5.09 -32.53 3.52
CA ASP A 84 5.99 -33.31 4.39
C ASP A 84 5.53 -34.78 4.56
N ASP A 85 4.23 -35.03 4.68
CA ASP A 85 3.71 -36.35 5.06
C ASP A 85 3.54 -37.30 3.85
N TYR A 86 3.60 -36.76 2.62
CA TYR A 86 3.33 -37.49 1.38
C TYR A 86 4.39 -37.18 0.32
N ASP A 87 4.58 -38.11 -0.62
CA ASP A 87 5.44 -37.89 -1.80
C ASP A 87 4.86 -36.88 -2.81
N GLU A 88 3.57 -36.56 -2.68
CA GLU A 88 2.85 -35.60 -3.52
C GLU A 88 2.39 -34.42 -2.65
N ASP A 89 2.57 -33.20 -3.17
CA ASP A 89 2.05 -31.99 -2.52
C ASP A 89 0.52 -31.99 -2.60
N VAL A 90 -0.14 -32.17 -1.46
CA VAL A 90 -1.61 -32.34 -1.40
C VAL A 90 -2.24 -31.26 -0.52
N CYS A 91 -3.14 -30.46 -1.09
CA CYS A 91 -3.87 -29.46 -0.31
C CYS A 91 -4.83 -30.10 0.70
N ILE A 92 -5.14 -29.36 1.77
CA ILE A 92 -6.06 -29.77 2.85
C ILE A 92 -7.44 -30.24 2.36
N TYR A 93 -7.87 -29.83 1.16
CA TYR A 93 -9.16 -30.22 0.57
C TYR A 93 -9.10 -31.57 -0.15
N CYS A 94 -7.95 -31.91 -0.73
CA CYS A 94 -7.74 -33.18 -1.43
C CYS A 94 -7.22 -34.27 -0.47
N GLU A 95 -6.56 -33.88 0.62
CA GLU A 95 -5.98 -34.79 1.61
C GLU A 95 -6.96 -35.84 2.17
N PRO A 96 -8.24 -35.51 2.51
CA PRO A 96 -9.16 -36.50 3.06
C PRO A 96 -9.45 -37.68 2.12
N GLU A 97 -9.48 -37.43 0.81
CA GLU A 97 -9.70 -38.48 -0.19
C GLU A 97 -8.39 -39.20 -0.53
N TYR A 98 -7.28 -38.46 -0.60
CA TYR A 98 -5.94 -39.04 -0.80
C TYR A 98 -5.56 -40.00 0.34
N ARG A 99 -5.83 -39.65 1.60
CA ARG A 99 -5.57 -40.53 2.74
C ARG A 99 -6.33 -41.85 2.66
N LYS A 100 -7.53 -41.86 2.08
CA LYS A 100 -8.32 -43.08 1.88
C LYS A 100 -7.74 -43.96 0.78
N SER A 101 -7.22 -43.36 -0.29
CA SER A 101 -6.65 -44.13 -1.41
C SER A 101 -5.36 -44.84 -1.00
N ILE A 102 -4.50 -44.19 -0.21
CA ILE A 102 -3.24 -44.77 0.27
C ILE A 102 -3.43 -45.75 1.45
N ALA A 103 -4.44 -45.55 2.30
CA ALA A 103 -4.77 -46.48 3.39
C ALA A 103 -5.45 -47.78 2.91
N SER A 104 -5.81 -47.85 1.63
CA SER A 104 -6.44 -49.03 1.00
C SER A 104 -5.44 -49.91 0.24
N LEU A 105 -4.14 -49.58 0.28
CA LEU A 105 -3.00 -50.36 -0.21
C LEU A 105 -2.36 -51.15 0.94
#